data_AF-A0AAD7HRW8-F1
#
_entry.id   AF-A0AAD7HRW8-F1
#
_cell.length_a   1.000
_cell.length_b   1.000
_cell.length_c   1.000
_cell.angle_alpha   90.00
_cell.angle_beta   90.00
_cell.angle_gamma   90.00
#
_symmetry.space_group_name_H-M   'P 1'
#
loop_
_entity.id
_entity.type
_entity.pdbx_description
1 polymer ?
#
loop_
_entity_poly.entity_id
_entity_poly.type
_entity_poly.pdbx_seq_one_letter_code
_entity_poly.pdbx_strand_id
1 'polypeptide(L)'
;PYPETRKKINDHLTSLRTAGVALTLLSIRGIMVGHIQNDAPELFHHARGDGSIFRCSESFTRRYLRNTLGWSERRATKAAQKLPAN
;
A
#
# COMPACT_ATOMS: atom_id res chain seq x y z
N PRO A 1 -0.20 -6.76 16.17
CA PRO A 1 -0.11 -8.01 15.38
C PRO A 1 0.90 -7.88 14.23
N TYR A 2 1.80 -8.85 14.05
CA TYR A 2 2.80 -8.94 12.97
C TYR A 2 3.75 -7.73 12.82
N PRO A 3 4.55 -7.38 13.85
CA PRO A 3 5.47 -6.24 13.78
C PRO A 3 6.52 -6.39 12.67
N GLU A 4 7.04 -7.60 12.48
CA GLU A 4 8.08 -7.88 11.47
C GLU A 4 7.56 -7.75 10.03
N THR A 5 6.41 -8.36 9.73
CA THR A 5 5.77 -8.23 8.42
C THR A 5 5.45 -6.77 8.11
N ARG A 6 4.95 -6.03 9.12
CA ARG A 6 4.66 -4.59 8.98
C ARG A 6 5.93 -3.80 8.66
N LYS A 7 7.03 -4.09 9.35
CA LYS A 7 8.32 -3.45 9.13
C LYS A 7 8.82 -3.71 7.70
N LYS A 8 8.82 -4.96 7.24
CA LYS A 8 9.24 -5.31 5.87
C LYS A 8 8.40 -4.62 4.79
N ILE A 9 7.08 -4.54 4.98
CA ILE A 9 6.19 -3.81 4.08
C ILE A 9 6.56 -2.33 4.05
N ASN A 10 6.73 -1.70 5.22
CA ASN A 10 7.05 -0.29 5.31
C ASN A 10 8.40 0.04 4.69
N ASP A 11 9.43 -0.77 4.97
CA ASP A 11 10.78 -0.60 4.44
C ASP A 11 10.78 -0.75 2.91
N HIS A 12 10.07 -1.74 2.36
CA HIS A 12 9.97 -1.96 0.91
C HIS A 12 9.23 -0.81 0.21
N LEU A 13 8.09 -0.36 0.75
CA LEU A 13 7.35 0.76 0.16
C LEU A 13 8.16 2.06 0.24
N THR A 14 8.88 2.28 1.34
CA THR A 14 9.71 3.47 1.54
C THR A 14 10.92 3.46 0.62
N SER A 15 11.59 2.32 0.44
CA SER A 15 12.75 2.23 -0.45
C SER A 15 12.38 2.55 -1.90
N LEU A 16 11.26 2.00 -2.40
CA LEU A 16 10.76 2.29 -3.75
C LEU A 16 10.41 3.77 -3.92
N ARG A 17 9.77 4.37 -2.92
CA ARG A 17 9.43 5.79 -2.96
C ARG A 17 10.67 6.68 -2.96
N THR A 18 11.67 6.37 -2.13
CA THR A 18 12.95 7.10 -2.07
C THR A 18 13.74 6.94 -3.37
N ALA A 19 13.63 5.80 -4.04
CA ALA A 19 14.22 5.56 -5.36
C ALA A 19 13.47 6.27 -6.51
N GLY A 20 12.40 7.03 -6.22
CA GLY A 20 11.61 7.75 -7.23
C GLY A 20 10.68 6.87 -8.05
N VAL A 21 10.45 5.62 -7.64
CA VAL A 21 9.54 4.70 -8.34
C VAL A 21 8.09 5.16 -8.14
N ALA A 22 7.36 5.27 -9.24
CA ALA A 22 5.93 5.59 -9.20
C ALA A 22 5.14 4.44 -8.55
N LEU A 23 4.60 4.70 -7.36
CA LEU A 23 3.78 3.74 -6.63
C LEU A 23 2.29 4.03 -6.88
N THR A 24 1.60 3.08 -7.52
CA THR A 24 0.14 3.09 -7.65
C THR A 24 -0.49 2.27 -6.53
N LEU A 25 -1.77 2.49 -6.26
CA LEU A 25 -2.47 1.71 -5.24
C LEU A 25 -2.47 0.21 -5.55
N LEU A 26 -2.49 -0.16 -6.84
CA LEU A 26 -2.41 -1.55 -7.29
C LEU A 26 -1.04 -2.16 -6.98
N SER A 27 0.07 -1.46 -7.28
CA SER A 27 1.41 -1.97 -7.00
C SER A 27 1.68 -2.05 -5.50
N ILE A 28 1.26 -1.04 -4.72
CA ILE A 28 1.33 -1.05 -3.27
C ILE A 28 0.56 -2.25 -2.70
N ARG A 29 -0.69 -2.46 -3.15
CA ARG A 29 -1.50 -3.59 -2.71
C ARG A 29 -0.83 -4.92 -3.04
N GLY A 30 -0.25 -5.06 -4.23
CA GLY A 30 0.50 -6.25 -4.64
C GLY A 30 1.67 -6.54 -3.70
N ILE A 31 2.47 -5.52 -3.38
CA ILE A 31 3.60 -5.63 -2.43
C ILE A 31 3.12 -6.06 -1.04
N MET A 32 2.04 -5.45 -0.54
CA MET A 32 1.45 -5.81 0.75
C MET A 32 0.96 -7.26 0.76
N VAL A 33 0.24 -7.69 -0.27
CA VAL A 33 -0.23 -9.08 -0.40
C VAL A 33 0.94 -10.05 -0.44
N GLY A 34 1.99 -9.77 -1.21
CA GLY A 34 3.16 -10.64 -1.31
C GLY A 34 3.85 -10.86 0.03
N HIS A 35 4.10 -9.77 0.78
CA HIS A 35 4.69 -9.86 2.12
C HIS A 35 3.78 -10.59 3.12
N ILE A 36 2.48 -10.30 3.11
CA ILE A 36 1.53 -10.97 4.02
C ILE A 36 1.43 -12.47 3.68
N GLN A 37 1.38 -12.84 2.39
CA GLN A 37 1.32 -14.23 1.96
C GLN A 37 2.57 -15.01 2.37
N ASN A 38 3.74 -14.36 2.35
CA ASN A 38 5.00 -15.00 2.71
C ASN A 38 5.18 -15.16 4.22
N ASP A 39 4.86 -14.11 4.99
CA ASP A 39 5.19 -14.07 6.42
C ASP A 39 4.02 -14.43 7.35
N ALA A 40 2.78 -14.27 6.87
CA ALA A 40 1.56 -14.48 7.64
C ALA A 40 0.41 -15.02 6.75
N PRO A 41 0.61 -16.14 6.01
CA PRO A 41 -0.40 -16.69 5.11
C PRO A 41 -1.72 -16.99 5.81
N GLU A 42 -1.69 -17.33 7.10
CA GLU A 42 -2.86 -17.61 7.92
C GLU A 42 -3.88 -16.48 7.91
N LEU A 43 -3.46 -15.23 7.70
CA LEU A 43 -4.39 -14.10 7.58
C LEU A 43 -5.36 -14.26 6.40
N PHE A 44 -4.93 -14.87 5.30
CA PHE A 44 -5.79 -15.07 4.14
C PHE A 44 -6.62 -16.36 4.19
N HIS A 45 -6.37 -17.24 5.16
CA HIS A 45 -7.04 -18.54 5.27
C HIS A 45 -7.96 -18.65 6.48
N HIS A 46 -7.64 -17.97 7.59
CA HIS A 46 -8.44 -18.05 8.81
C HIS A 46 -9.59 -17.06 8.78
N ALA A 47 -10.80 -17.60 8.90
CA ALA A 47 -11.98 -16.80 9.23
C ALA A 47 -11.85 -16.26 10.65
N ARG A 48 -12.23 -14.99 10.82
CA ARG A 48 -12.36 -14.35 12.13
C ARG A 48 -13.61 -14.88 12.83
N GLY A 49 -13.82 -14.50 14.10
CA GLY A 49 -14.98 -14.94 14.89
C GLY A 49 -16.34 -14.59 14.27
N ASP A 50 -16.40 -13.65 13.34
CA ASP A 50 -17.58 -13.26 12.55
C ASP A 50 -17.70 -14.00 11.19
N GLY A 51 -16.81 -14.96 10.91
CA GLY A 51 -16.75 -15.69 9.64
C GLY A 51 -16.03 -14.94 8.52
N SER A 52 -15.62 -13.69 8.73
CA SER A 52 -14.94 -12.90 7.69
C SER A 52 -13.47 -13.29 7.56
N ILE A 53 -12.98 -13.40 6.32
CA ILE A 53 -11.56 -13.64 6.04
C ILE A 53 -10.89 -12.30 5.75
N PHE A 54 -9.67 -12.08 6.26
CA PHE A 54 -8.95 -10.86 5.95
C PHE A 54 -8.67 -10.78 4.44
N ARG A 55 -8.98 -9.61 3.87
CA ARG A 55 -8.63 -9.25 2.50
C ARG A 55 -7.81 -7.98 2.56
N CYS A 56 -6.66 -7.99 1.88
CA CYS A 56 -5.93 -6.76 1.60
C CYS A 56 -6.69 -5.99 0.50
N SER A 57 -7.84 -5.45 0.86
CA SER A 57 -8.70 -4.68 -0.03
C SER A 57 -8.09 -3.32 -0.33
N GLU A 58 -8.58 -2.67 -1.37
CA GLU A 58 -8.18 -1.31 -1.73
C GLU A 58 -8.42 -0.31 -0.59
N SER A 59 -9.57 -0.44 0.09
CA SER A 59 -9.91 0.38 1.26
C SER A 59 -8.99 0.12 2.45
N PHE A 60 -8.60 -1.12 2.69
CA PHE A 60 -7.59 -1.46 3.69
C PHE A 60 -6.23 -0.85 3.34
N THR A 61 -5.76 -1.01 2.10
CA THR A 61 -4.48 -0.45 1.65
C THR A 61 -4.44 1.06 1.85
N ARG A 62 -5.48 1.80 1.44
CA ARG A 62 -5.57 3.25 1.66
C ARG A 62 -5.53 3.62 3.13
N ARG A 63 -6.31 2.92 3.96
CA ARG A 63 -6.32 3.14 5.41
C ARG A 63 -4.96 2.86 6.03
N TYR A 64 -4.29 1.80 5.59
CA TYR A 64 -2.96 1.44 6.04
C TYR A 64 -1.94 2.52 5.70
N LEU A 65 -1.90 2.97 4.44
CA LEU A 65 -1.01 4.04 3.98
C LEU A 65 -1.21 5.32 4.79
N ARG A 66 -2.47 5.73 5.00
CA ARG A 66 -2.80 6.94 5.77
C ARG A 66 -2.41 6.82 7.24
N ASN A 67 -2.79 5.73 7.90
CA ASN A 67 -2.66 5.61 9.35
C ASN A 67 -1.27 5.12 9.80
N THR A 68 -0.55 4.37 8.95
CA THR A 68 0.78 3.83 9.29
C THR A 68 1.90 4.68 8.75
N LEU A 69 1.80 5.12 7.49
CA LEU A 69 2.89 5.84 6.81
C LEU A 69 2.62 7.35 6.71
N GLY A 70 1.39 7.81 7.02
CA GLY A 70 1.00 9.21 6.79
C GLY A 70 0.88 9.55 5.31
N TRP A 71 0.75 8.55 4.43
CA TRP A 71 0.74 8.75 2.99
C TRP A 71 -0.68 8.91 2.47
N SER A 72 -0.90 9.91 1.62
CA SER A 72 -2.07 10.04 0.78
C SER A 72 -1.70 9.76 -0.67
N GLU A 73 -2.64 9.24 -1.45
CA GLU A 73 -2.49 9.22 -2.91
C GLU A 73 -2.25 10.64 -3.42
N ARG A 74 -1.13 10.87 -4.10
CA ARG A 74 -0.91 12.10 -4.85
C ARG A 74 -1.53 11.92 -6.22
N ARG A 75 -2.67 12.56 -6.47
CA ARG A 75 -3.14 12.74 -7.85
C ARG A 75 -2.19 13.70 -8.55
N ALA A 76 -1.75 13.34 -9.76
CA ALA A 76 -1.02 14.25 -10.61
C ALA A 76 -1.83 15.55 -10.78
N THR A 77 -1.25 16.68 -10.41
CA THR A 77 -1.85 18.00 -10.64
C THR A 77 -1.76 18.31 -12.13
N LYS A 78 -2.91 18.47 -12.81
CA LYS A 78 -3.00 18.89 -14.22
C LYS A 78 -2.59 20.36 -14.45
N ALA A 79 -1.55 20.85 -13.78
CA ALA A 79 -1.19 22.27 -13.77
C ALA A 79 -0.22 22.70 -14.89
N ALA A 80 0.31 21.76 -15.68
CA ALA A 80 1.34 22.03 -16.69
C ALA A 80 0.79 22.16 -18.12
N GLN A 81 -0.30 22.91 -18.32
CA GLN A 81 -0.77 23.31 -19.66
C GLN A 81 -0.83 24.84 -19.79
N LYS A 82 0.29 25.52 -19.58
CA LYS A 82 0.46 26.88 -20.11
C LYS A 82 1.51 26.83 -21.22
N LEU A 83 1.03 26.79 -22.45
CA LEU A 83 1.84 27.11 -23.63
C LEU A 83 2.14 28.62 -23.58
N PRO A 84 3.39 29.07 -23.79
CA PRO A 84 3.67 30.49 -23.96
C PRO A 84 2.99 30.97 -25.25
N ALA A 85 2.42 32.18 -25.22
CA ALA A 85 1.94 32.85 -26.42
C ALA A 85 3.14 33.30 -27.26
N ASN A 86 3.13 32.99 -28.56
CA ASN A 86 4.07 33.55 -29.55
C ASN A 86 3.77 35.03 -29.81
#